data_AF-A0A969T4V7-F1
#
_entry.id   AF-A0A969T4V7-F1
#
_cell.length_a   1.000
_cell.length_b   1.000
_cell.length_c   1.000
_cell.angle_alpha   90.00
_cell.angle_beta   90.00
_cell.angle_gamma   90.00
#
_symmetry.space_group_name_H-M   'P 1'
#
loop_
_entity.id
_entity.type
_entity.pdbx_description
1 polymer ?
#
loop_
_entity_poly.entity_id
_entity_poly.type
_entity_poly.pdbx_seq_one_letter_code
_entity_poly.pdbx_strand_id
1 'polypeptide(L)'
;MSTENQFPYIQGYGIYSVASVKASFFNLRVAHWYGDSYMSGRGHPIFSSVSTIYDGYTERERALINTRFMFEKKILQGLDVGAGFEVYSDLYNYTGDYWYLFYINFNRDFFIKNFK
;
A
#
# COMPACT_ATOMS: atom_id res chain seq x y z
N MET A 1 -26.71 26.04 15.60
CA MET A 1 -26.72 25.17 14.41
C MET A 1 -25.90 23.94 14.78
N SER A 2 -26.53 22.76 14.86
CA SER A 2 -25.87 21.52 15.27
C SER A 2 -24.82 21.11 14.23
N THR A 3 -23.61 20.83 14.69
CA THR A 3 -22.50 20.24 13.92
C THR A 3 -22.83 18.79 13.59
N GLU A 4 -23.59 18.57 12.54
CA GLU A 4 -23.90 17.23 12.03
C GLU A 4 -23.27 17.03 10.66
N ASN A 5 -21.94 17.00 10.63
CA ASN A 5 -21.21 16.21 9.64
C ASN A 5 -20.80 14.91 10.34
N GLN A 6 -21.81 14.08 10.61
CA GLN A 6 -21.57 12.69 10.97
C GLN A 6 -20.96 12.02 9.74
N PHE A 7 -19.90 11.23 9.93
CA PHE A 7 -19.21 10.53 8.87
C PHE A 7 -20.21 9.88 7.88
N PRO A 8 -19.92 9.85 6.56
CA PRO A 8 -20.85 9.33 5.56
C PRO A 8 -21.34 7.90 5.84
N TYR A 9 -20.55 7.15 6.60
CA TYR A 9 -20.88 5.82 7.08
C TYR A 9 -20.63 5.74 8.59
N ILE A 10 -21.44 4.97 9.31
CA ILE A 10 -21.28 4.76 10.76
C ILE A 10 -20.49 3.46 11.03
N GLN A 11 -20.57 2.51 10.11
CA GLN A 11 -19.91 1.21 10.18
C GLN A 11 -19.53 0.75 8.77
N GLY A 12 -18.54 -0.14 8.69
CA GLY A 12 -18.08 -0.74 7.45
C GLY A 12 -16.98 -1.76 7.71
N TYR A 13 -16.61 -2.52 6.68
CA TYR A 13 -15.56 -3.53 6.77
C TYR A 13 -14.75 -3.60 5.48
N GLY A 14 -13.57 -4.18 5.58
CA GLY A 14 -12.71 -4.44 4.42
C GLY A 14 -11.97 -5.76 4.55
N ILE A 15 -11.80 -6.43 3.42
CA ILE A 15 -11.10 -7.71 3.30
C ILE A 15 -9.93 -7.51 2.35
N TYR A 16 -8.73 -7.88 2.80
CA TYR A 16 -7.50 -7.77 2.02
C TYR A 16 -6.83 -9.13 1.84
N SER A 17 -7.14 -9.77 0.71
CA SER A 17 -6.61 -11.08 0.35
C SER A 17 -5.32 -10.92 -0.45
N VAL A 18 -4.27 -11.66 -0.08
CA VAL A 18 -2.92 -11.44 -0.60
C VAL A 18 -2.29 -12.77 -1.00
N ALA A 19 -1.68 -12.80 -2.18
CA ALA A 19 -0.73 -13.82 -2.59
C ALA A 19 0.64 -13.19 -2.86
N SER A 20 1.72 -13.89 -2.51
CA SER A 20 3.07 -13.39 -2.76
C SER A 20 4.03 -14.50 -3.13
N VAL A 21 4.94 -14.19 -4.05
CA VAL A 21 6.07 -15.04 -4.43
C VAL A 21 7.36 -14.27 -4.15
N LYS A 22 8.28 -14.91 -3.42
CA LYS A 22 9.60 -14.36 -3.13
C LYS A 22 10.68 -15.23 -3.79
N ALA A 23 11.47 -14.62 -4.65
CA ALA A 23 12.72 -15.16 -5.20
C ALA A 23 13.91 -14.41 -4.58
N SER A 24 15.13 -14.83 -4.87
CA SER A 24 16.37 -14.30 -4.24
C SER A 24 16.39 -12.78 -4.05
N PHE A 25 16.19 -12.03 -5.14
CA PHE A 25 16.22 -10.56 -5.12
C PHE A 25 14.88 -9.93 -5.49
N PHE A 26 13.83 -10.72 -5.67
CA PHE A 26 12.55 -10.25 -6.20
C PHE A 26 11.40 -10.67 -5.30
N ASN A 27 10.46 -9.76 -5.08
CA ASN A 27 9.20 -10.05 -4.42
C ASN A 27 8.06 -9.55 -5.30
N LEU A 28 7.20 -10.48 -5.72
CA LEU A 28 5.94 -10.18 -6.40
C LEU A 28 4.81 -10.40 -5.41
N ARG A 29 3.93 -9.41 -5.26
CA ARG A 29 2.71 -9.50 -4.45
C ARG A 29 1.53 -9.10 -5.31
N VAL A 30 0.47 -9.90 -5.26
CA VAL A 30 -0.83 -9.55 -5.84
C VAL A 30 -1.85 -9.60 -4.71
N ALA A 31 -2.71 -8.60 -4.63
CA ALA A 31 -3.73 -8.56 -3.62
C ALA A 31 -5.06 -8.07 -4.19
N HIS A 32 -6.13 -8.58 -3.59
CA HIS A 32 -7.50 -8.18 -3.85
C HIS A 32 -8.04 -7.52 -2.59
N TRP A 33 -8.50 -6.28 -2.73
CA TRP A 33 -9.21 -5.53 -1.72
C TRP A 33 -10.69 -5.51 -2.07
N TYR A 34 -11.54 -5.71 -1.06
CA TYR A 34 -12.96 -5.39 -1.13
C TYR A 34 -13.36 -4.70 0.17
N GLY A 35 -14.00 -3.53 0.08
CA GLY A 35 -14.58 -2.83 1.21
C GLY A 35 -16.03 -2.41 0.95
N ASP A 36 -16.86 -2.49 1.98
CA ASP A 36 -18.21 -1.89 2.01
C ASP A 36 -18.25 -0.88 3.16
N SER A 37 -18.51 0.38 2.81
CA SER A 37 -18.52 1.52 3.73
C SER A 37 -17.23 1.66 4.57
N TYR A 38 -16.10 1.11 4.08
CA TYR A 38 -14.84 1.11 4.80
C TYR A 38 -14.23 2.50 4.83
N MET A 39 -14.06 3.08 6.01
CA MET A 39 -13.36 4.35 6.17
C MET A 39 -11.98 4.11 6.75
N SER A 40 -10.94 4.46 5.99
CA SER A 40 -9.56 4.30 6.42
C SER A 40 -9.23 5.26 7.57
N GLY A 41 -8.99 4.72 8.77
CA GLY A 41 -8.44 5.51 9.89
C GLY A 41 -6.90 5.65 9.84
N ARG A 42 -6.23 4.68 9.21
CA ARG A 42 -4.77 4.61 8.97
C ARG A 42 -4.51 3.75 7.75
N GLY A 43 -3.41 4.03 7.03
CA GLY A 43 -3.07 3.34 5.79
C GLY A 43 -3.36 4.20 4.56
N HIS A 44 -3.25 3.61 3.36
CA HIS A 44 -3.39 4.36 2.11
C HIS A 44 -4.86 4.75 1.86
N PRO A 45 -5.19 6.02 1.61
CA PRO A 45 -6.57 6.48 1.38
C PRO A 45 -7.27 5.78 0.22
N ILE A 46 -6.52 5.22 -0.74
CA ILE A 46 -7.06 4.50 -1.89
C ILE A 46 -7.98 3.33 -1.53
N PHE A 47 -7.86 2.76 -0.33
CA PHE A 47 -8.72 1.67 0.13
C PHE A 47 -10.04 2.15 0.76
N SER A 48 -10.17 3.46 1.00
CA SER A 48 -11.31 4.08 1.68
C SER A 48 -12.49 4.28 0.73
N SER A 49 -13.70 4.05 1.24
CA SER A 49 -14.99 4.37 0.63
C SER A 49 -15.30 5.88 0.64
N VAL A 50 -14.51 6.67 1.36
CA VAL A 50 -14.64 8.15 1.38
C VAL A 50 -13.35 8.73 0.86
N SER A 51 -13.46 9.57 -0.18
CA SER A 51 -12.30 10.23 -0.78
C SER A 51 -11.71 11.27 0.17
N THR A 52 -10.38 11.33 0.23
CA THR A 52 -9.64 12.39 0.91
C THR A 52 -9.18 13.49 -0.04
N ILE A 53 -9.44 13.34 -1.34
CA ILE A 53 -8.98 14.25 -2.41
C ILE A 53 -10.15 15.03 -3.02
N TYR A 54 -11.30 14.36 -3.18
CA TYR A 54 -12.49 14.91 -3.81
C TYR A 54 -13.60 15.04 -2.77
N ASP A 55 -13.88 16.26 -2.33
CA ASP A 55 -14.90 16.54 -1.33
C ASP A 55 -16.27 16.02 -1.76
N GLY A 56 -16.94 15.30 -0.86
CA GLY A 56 -18.26 14.72 -1.11
C GLY A 56 -18.26 13.48 -2.00
N TYR A 57 -17.12 13.06 -2.55
CA TYR A 57 -17.05 11.79 -3.29
C TYR A 57 -16.99 10.60 -2.33
N THR A 58 -17.96 9.72 -2.45
CA THR A 58 -18.02 8.47 -1.72
C THR A 58 -18.30 7.32 -2.66
N GLU A 59 -17.63 6.21 -2.41
CA GLU A 59 -17.87 4.94 -3.07
C GLU A 59 -18.13 3.89 -2.01
N ARG A 60 -19.41 3.52 -1.84
CA ARG A 60 -19.80 2.60 -0.77
C ARG A 60 -19.06 1.27 -0.88
N GLU A 61 -19.19 0.60 -2.01
CA GLU A 61 -18.49 -0.65 -2.29
C GLU A 61 -17.27 -0.35 -3.17
N ARG A 62 -16.08 -0.69 -2.69
CA ARG A 62 -14.83 -0.44 -3.40
C ARG A 62 -14.02 -1.72 -3.50
N ALA A 63 -13.71 -2.13 -4.73
CA ALA A 63 -12.94 -3.32 -5.00
C ALA A 63 -11.70 -2.99 -5.85
N LEU A 64 -10.52 -3.39 -5.36
CA LEU A 64 -9.25 -3.12 -6.04
C LEU A 64 -8.46 -4.40 -6.24
N ILE A 65 -7.75 -4.48 -7.36
CA ILE A 65 -6.59 -5.38 -7.49
C ILE A 65 -5.34 -4.51 -7.42
N ASN A 66 -4.40 -4.88 -6.57
CA ASN A 66 -3.10 -4.24 -6.54
C ASN A 66 -1.97 -5.25 -6.73
N THR A 67 -0.96 -4.84 -7.50
CA THR A 67 0.21 -5.67 -7.81
C THR A 67 1.45 -4.90 -7.49
N ARG A 68 2.31 -5.48 -6.64
CA ARG A 68 3.60 -4.92 -6.25
C ARG A 68 4.75 -5.78 -6.74
N PHE A 69 5.72 -5.13 -7.35
CA PHE A 69 7.01 -5.70 -7.67
C PHE A 69 8.12 -4.97 -6.92
N MET A 70 8.93 -5.72 -6.18
CA MET A 70 10.09 -5.21 -5.47
C MET A 70 11.35 -5.95 -5.91
N PHE A 71 12.42 -5.19 -6.13
CA PHE A 71 13.79 -5.68 -6.16
C PHE A 71 14.49 -5.30 -4.86
N GLU A 72 15.09 -6.27 -4.18
CA GLU A 72 15.81 -6.08 -2.93
C GLU A 72 17.18 -6.74 -3.03
N LYS A 73 18.26 -6.01 -2.72
CA LYS A 73 19.62 -6.54 -2.80
C LYS A 73 20.46 -6.08 -1.62
N LYS A 74 21.10 -7.06 -0.98
CA LYS A 74 22.21 -6.83 -0.07
C LYS A 74 23.44 -6.41 -0.86
N ILE A 75 23.93 -5.20 -0.60
CA ILE A 75 25.12 -4.67 -1.27
C ILE A 75 26.37 -5.16 -0.55
N LEU A 76 26.36 -5.09 0.78
CA LEU A 76 27.47 -5.48 1.65
C LEU A 76 26.95 -5.67 3.08
N GLN A 77 27.81 -6.10 4.01
CA GLN A 77 27.39 -6.33 5.39
C GLN A 77 26.87 -5.02 5.99
N GLY A 78 25.62 -5.05 6.48
CA GLY A 78 24.96 -3.88 7.04
C GLY A 78 24.44 -2.85 6.04
N LEU A 79 24.40 -3.13 4.73
CA LEU A 79 23.81 -2.25 3.70
C LEU A 79 22.95 -3.03 2.70
N ASP A 80 21.67 -2.70 2.66
CA ASP A 80 20.69 -3.24 1.72
C ASP A 80 20.00 -2.09 0.97
N VAL A 81 19.68 -2.32 -0.29
CA VAL A 81 18.89 -1.39 -1.11
C VAL A 81 17.65 -2.10 -1.64
N GLY A 82 16.58 -1.34 -1.78
CA GLY A 82 15.36 -1.83 -2.39
C GLY A 82 14.72 -0.79 -3.28
N ALA A 83 14.15 -1.25 -4.38
CA ALA A 83 13.37 -0.44 -5.29
C ALA A 83 12.14 -1.22 -5.73
N GLY A 84 11.04 -0.55 -6.00
CA GLY A 84 9.85 -1.22 -6.52
C GLY A 84 8.77 -0.26 -6.94
N PHE A 85 7.70 -0.85 -7.42
CA PHE A 85 6.50 -0.14 -7.80
C PHE A 85 5.29 -1.01 -7.49
N GLU A 86 4.15 -0.36 -7.32
CA GLU A 86 2.88 -1.05 -7.21
C GLU A 86 1.79 -0.25 -7.91
N VAL A 87 0.93 -1.00 -8.57
CA VAL A 87 -0.19 -0.49 -9.34
C VAL A 87 -1.48 -0.94 -8.66
N TYR A 88 -2.48 -0.07 -8.71
CA TYR A 88 -3.83 -0.28 -8.20
C TYR A 88 -4.80 -0.16 -9.37
N SER A 89 -5.68 -1.15 -9.53
CA SER A 89 -6.75 -1.14 -10.52
C SER A 89 -8.08 -1.23 -9.79
N ASP A 90 -8.94 -0.23 -9.99
CA ASP A 90 -10.32 -0.20 -9.50
C ASP A 90 -11.22 -1.05 -10.40
N LEU A 91 -11.90 -2.03 -9.81
CA LEU A 91 -12.73 -3.00 -10.53
C LEU A 91 -14.11 -2.46 -10.90
N TYR A 92 -14.59 -1.40 -10.26
CA TYR A 92 -15.91 -0.83 -10.51
C TYR A 92 -15.85 0.43 -11.37
N ASN A 93 -14.86 1.29 -11.12
CA ASN A 93 -14.73 2.57 -11.83
C ASN A 93 -13.73 2.52 -13.00
N TYR A 94 -13.01 1.41 -13.18
CA TYR A 94 -11.98 1.23 -14.21
C TYR A 94 -10.87 2.30 -14.16
N THR A 95 -10.62 2.87 -12.98
CA THR A 95 -9.54 3.84 -12.73
C THR A 95 -8.28 3.13 -12.23
N GLY A 96 -7.11 3.70 -12.53
CA GLY A 96 -5.82 3.18 -12.09
C GLY A 96 -5.04 4.20 -11.25
N ASP A 97 -4.24 3.70 -10.31
CA ASP A 97 -3.28 4.50 -9.54
C ASP A 97 -1.98 3.70 -9.38
N TYR A 98 -0.88 4.37 -9.01
CA TYR A 98 0.41 3.73 -8.85
C TYR A 98 1.29 4.43 -7.80
N TRP A 99 2.21 3.69 -7.22
CA TRP A 99 3.27 4.24 -6.39
C TRP A 99 4.59 3.53 -6.67
N TYR A 100 5.67 4.22 -6.32
CA TYR A 100 7.04 3.72 -6.43
C TYR A 100 7.75 3.87 -5.09
N LEU A 101 8.70 2.98 -4.83
CA LEU A 101 9.50 2.96 -3.63
C LEU A 101 10.97 2.86 -4.00
N PHE A 102 11.78 3.65 -3.32
CA PHE A 102 13.21 3.43 -3.24
C PHE A 102 13.63 3.60 -1.79
N TYR A 103 14.44 2.68 -1.28
CA TYR A 103 15.03 2.82 0.05
C TYR A 103 16.47 2.30 0.09
N ILE A 104 17.21 2.85 1.04
CA ILE A 104 18.51 2.37 1.47
C ILE A 104 18.37 2.07 2.96
N ASN A 105 18.66 0.84 3.34
CA ASN A 105 18.69 0.42 4.73
C ASN A 105 20.15 0.14 5.12
N PHE A 106 20.62 0.77 6.18
CA PHE A 106 21.96 0.53 6.71
C PHE A 106 21.95 0.43 8.23
N ASN A 107 22.87 -0.38 8.77
CA ASN A 107 23.02 -0.59 10.20
C ASN A 107 24.48 -0.38 10.65
N ARG A 108 24.77 -0.57 11.94
CA ARG A 108 26.12 -0.35 12.50
C ARG A 108 27.20 -1.23 11.86
N ASP A 109 26.85 -2.44 11.40
CA ASP A 109 27.80 -3.37 10.80
C ASP A 109 28.39 -2.81 9.49
N PHE A 110 27.69 -1.89 8.81
CA PHE A 110 28.22 -1.18 7.65
C PHE A 110 29.52 -0.42 7.97
N PHE A 111 29.61 0.12 9.18
CA PHE A 111 30.75 0.92 9.62
C PHE A 111 31.84 0.08 10.31
N ILE A 112 31.50 -1.13 10.76
CA ILE A 112 32.46 -2.04 11.40
C ILE A 112 33.19 -2.81 10.30
N LYS A 113 34.16 -2.16 9.68
CA LYS A 113 35.15 -2.83 8.84
C LYS A 113 36.12 -3.55 9.78
N ASN A 114 36.16 -4.88 9.73
CA ASN A 114 37.18 -5.64 10.45
C ASN A 114 38.56 -5.21 9.95
N PHE A 115 39.26 -4.38 10.73
CA PHE A 115 40.70 -4.18 10.57
C PHE A 115 41.36 -5.49 10.99
N LYS A 116 41.88 -6.23 10.00
CA LYS A 116 42.87 -7.30 10.20
C LYS A 116 44.24 -6.75 9.90
#